data_AF-A0AAW0H1C7-F1
#
_entry.id   AF-A0AAW0H1C7-F1
#
_cell.length_a   1.000
_cell.length_b   1.000
_cell.length_c   1.000
_cell.angle_alpha   90.00
_cell.angle_beta   90.00
_cell.angle_gamma   90.00
#
_symmetry.space_group_name_H-M   'P 1'
#
loop_
_entity.id
_entity.type
_entity.pdbx_description
1 polymer ?
#
loop_
_entity_poly.entity_id
_entity_poly.type
_entity_poly.pdbx_seq_one_letter_code
_entity_poly.pdbx_strand_id
1 'polypeptide(L)'
;MTETTRESRTIGKERPGEGEKTPFGSLPTHPASLGQEPYLQSQCDCCSYHLDPDSPVRILNLHCPDGHTEPVVLPMIHSCQCSACQ
;
A
#
# COMPACT_ATOMS: atom_id res chain seq x y z
N MET A 1 53.06 12.96 42.61
CA MET A 1 52.16 13.42 41.53
C MET A 1 51.56 12.13 40.96
N THR A 2 50.30 11.77 41.11
CA THR A 2 49.06 12.50 41.41
C THR A 2 48.02 11.50 41.93
N GLU A 3 47.23 11.97 42.89
CA GLU A 3 45.79 11.79 43.17
C GLU A 3 45.05 10.51 42.72
N THR A 4 44.44 9.75 43.64
CA THR A 4 43.06 9.92 44.21
C THR A 4 42.00 9.79 43.09
N THR A 5 41.07 8.83 43.11
CA THR A 5 39.90 8.85 43.99
C THR A 5 39.12 7.53 43.88
N ARG A 6 38.65 7.07 45.04
CA ARG A 6 37.73 5.96 45.29
C ARG A 6 36.29 6.48 45.14
N GLU A 7 35.46 5.86 44.32
CA GLU A 7 34.01 6.10 44.38
C GLU A 7 33.18 4.82 44.31
N SER A 8 32.09 4.87 45.06
CA SER A 8 31.35 3.76 45.63
C SER A 8 30.17 3.35 44.75
N ARG A 9 29.97 2.02 44.69
CA ARG A 9 28.69 1.29 44.65
C ARG A 9 27.42 2.14 44.49
N THR A 10 26.67 1.92 43.41
CA THR A 10 25.20 1.81 43.48
C THR A 10 24.70 0.85 42.41
N ILE A 11 23.88 -0.11 42.87
CA ILE A 11 23.21 -1.13 42.08
C ILE A 11 22.13 -0.44 41.26
N GLY A 12 22.38 -0.28 39.96
CA GLY A 12 21.46 0.31 38.99
C GLY A 12 20.52 -0.75 38.41
N LYS A 13 19.36 -0.85 39.05
CA LYS A 13 18.05 -1.36 38.58
C LYS A 13 17.94 -1.65 37.07
N GLU A 14 17.63 -2.89 36.71
CA GLU A 14 17.25 -3.31 35.35
C GLU A 14 16.15 -2.40 34.78
N ARG A 15 16.35 -1.90 33.54
CA ARG A 15 15.27 -1.36 32.72
C ARG A 15 14.74 -2.48 31.81
N PRO A 16 13.45 -2.83 31.90
CA PRO A 16 12.84 -3.70 30.92
C PRO A 16 12.38 -2.90 29.69
N GLY A 17 12.46 -3.54 28.53
CA GLY A 17 11.54 -3.30 27.42
C GLY A 17 12.06 -2.37 26.33
N GLU A 18 12.67 -3.00 25.33
CA GLU A 18 12.74 -2.48 23.97
C GLU A 18 11.33 -2.12 23.49
N GLY A 19 11.10 -0.83 23.26
CA GLY A 19 9.92 -0.32 22.57
C GLY A 19 10.28 -0.04 21.13
N GLU A 20 10.00 -0.99 20.26
CA GLU A 20 10.01 -0.85 18.80
C GLU A 20 9.27 0.43 18.39
N LYS A 21 9.99 1.37 17.76
CA LYS A 21 9.37 2.57 17.18
C LYS A 21 8.64 2.18 15.90
N THR A 22 7.34 1.95 16.00
CA THR A 22 6.45 1.92 14.84
C THR A 22 6.39 3.32 14.19
N PRO A 23 6.32 3.42 12.85
CA PRO A 23 6.42 4.70 12.12
C PRO A 23 5.10 5.49 12.05
N PHE A 24 4.06 5.10 12.77
CA PHE A 24 2.78 5.79 12.75
C PHE A 24 2.48 6.41 14.12
N GLY A 25 2.59 7.74 14.19
CA GLY A 25 2.22 8.50 15.37
C GLY A 25 0.71 8.47 15.58
N SER A 26 0.29 8.12 16.81
CA SER A 26 -1.08 8.28 17.27
C SER A 26 -1.24 9.68 17.91
N LEU A 27 -2.20 10.47 17.45
CA LEU A 27 -2.57 11.77 18.05
C LEU A 27 -3.71 11.57 19.08
N PRO A 28 -3.83 12.36 20.18
CA PRO A 28 -4.72 12.03 21.29
C PRO A 28 -6.19 12.27 20.95
N THR A 29 -7.04 11.32 21.35
CA THR A 29 -8.49 11.35 21.27
C THR A 29 -9.09 12.19 22.40
N HIS A 30 -9.92 13.19 22.07
CA HIS A 30 -10.91 13.76 23.00
C HIS A 30 -12.29 13.15 22.71
N PRO A 31 -13.13 12.87 23.73
CA PRO A 31 -14.43 12.23 23.51
C PRO A 31 -15.45 13.30 23.13
N ALA A 32 -15.66 13.50 21.83
CA ALA A 32 -16.79 14.28 21.33
C ALA A 32 -17.88 13.30 20.86
N SER A 33 -18.94 13.23 21.65
CA SER A 33 -20.31 12.83 21.26
C SER A 33 -20.50 11.56 20.43
N LEU A 34 -21.15 10.57 21.04
CA LEU A 34 -21.92 9.52 20.35
C LEU A 34 -22.93 10.16 19.39
N GLY A 35 -22.53 10.30 18.13
CA GLY A 35 -23.37 10.82 17.06
C GLY A 35 -22.88 10.21 15.75
N GLN A 36 -23.31 8.97 15.50
CA GLN A 36 -23.21 8.19 14.26
C GLN A 36 -21.98 8.50 13.38
N GLU A 37 -21.00 7.60 13.32
CA GLU A 37 -20.06 7.55 12.18
C GLU A 37 -20.90 7.39 10.90
N PRO A 38 -21.15 8.47 10.14
CA PRO A 38 -22.13 8.41 9.08
C PRO A 38 -21.34 7.92 7.88
N TYR A 39 -21.45 6.62 7.59
CA TYR A 39 -21.14 6.03 6.30
C TYR A 39 -19.79 6.51 5.73
N LEU A 40 -18.69 5.81 6.09
CA LEU A 40 -17.38 5.98 5.44
C LEU A 40 -17.55 5.87 3.91
N GLN A 41 -17.79 7.00 3.25
CA GLN A 41 -18.05 7.08 1.82
C GLN A 41 -16.68 7.17 1.16
N SER A 42 -16.14 6.02 0.77
CA SER A 42 -14.85 5.95 0.08
C SER A 42 -15.02 6.55 -1.32
N GLN A 43 -14.53 7.77 -1.51
CA GLN A 43 -14.38 8.36 -2.83
C GLN A 43 -13.08 7.83 -3.43
N CYS A 44 -13.21 7.06 -4.50
CA CYS A 44 -12.09 6.53 -5.27
C CYS A 44 -12.32 6.82 -6.75
N ASP A 45 -11.24 7.06 -7.48
CA ASP A 45 -11.28 7.03 -8.93
C ASP A 45 -10.97 5.62 -9.43
N CYS A 46 -11.77 5.15 -10.38
CA CYS A 46 -11.57 3.89 -11.08
C CYS A 46 -11.19 4.18 -12.53
N CYS A 47 -10.11 3.58 -13.00
CA CYS A 47 -9.63 3.74 -14.37
C CYS A 47 -10.18 2.62 -15.27
N SER A 48 -10.86 2.99 -16.34
CA SER A 48 -11.28 2.09 -17.42
C SER A 48 -10.45 2.34 -18.67
N TYR A 49 -10.29 1.30 -19.49
CA TYR A 49 -9.64 1.41 -20.79
C TYR A 49 -10.69 1.55 -21.89
N HIS A 50 -10.33 2.30 -22.92
CA HIS A 50 -11.06 2.43 -24.17
C HIS A 50 -10.28 1.68 -25.25
N LEU A 51 -10.98 0.82 -25.97
CA LEU A 51 -10.39 0.11 -27.09
C LEU A 51 -10.28 1.03 -28.31
N ASP A 52 -9.35 0.71 -29.19
CA ASP A 52 -9.24 1.34 -30.50
C ASP A 52 -10.56 1.17 -31.29
N PRO A 53 -11.15 2.26 -31.80
CA PRO A 53 -12.45 2.20 -32.46
C PRO A 53 -12.40 1.55 -33.84
N ASP A 54 -11.25 1.60 -34.52
CA ASP A 54 -11.07 1.05 -35.86
C ASP A 54 -10.62 -0.42 -35.81
N SER A 55 -9.84 -0.80 -34.78
CA SER A 55 -9.35 -2.16 -34.58
C SER A 55 -9.27 -2.52 -33.10
N PRO A 56 -10.40 -2.84 -32.42
CA PRO A 56 -10.48 -3.00 -30.96
C PRO A 56 -9.72 -4.21 -30.42
N VAL A 57 -9.41 -5.17 -31.29
CA VAL A 57 -8.65 -6.38 -30.94
C VAL A 57 -7.61 -6.67 -32.01
N ARG A 58 -6.55 -7.36 -31.60
CA ARG A 58 -5.57 -7.99 -32.50
C ARG A 58 -5.54 -9.49 -32.21
N ILE A 59 -5.30 -10.27 -33.26
CA ILE A 59 -5.13 -11.72 -33.14
C ILE A 59 -3.63 -12.02 -33.17
N LEU A 60 -3.15 -12.74 -32.18
CA LEU A 60 -1.79 -13.28 -32.13
C LEU A 60 -1.85 -14.80 -32.29
N ASN A 61 -0.94 -15.33 -33.09
CA ASN A 61 -0.77 -16.76 -33.28
C ASN A 61 0.42 -17.22 -32.44
N LEU A 62 0.14 -17.79 -31.27
CA LEU A 62 1.16 -18.24 -30.31
C LEU A 62 1.61 -19.66 -30.63
N HIS A 63 2.90 -19.92 -30.53
CA HIS A 63 3.45 -21.25 -30.75
C HIS A 63 3.50 -22.01 -29.43
N CYS A 64 2.90 -23.19 -29.41
CA CYS A 64 2.87 -24.06 -28.24
C CYS A 64 4.07 -25.02 -28.22
N PRO A 65 4.48 -25.55 -27.05
CA PRO A 65 5.65 -26.41 -26.90
C PRO A 65 5.61 -27.71 -27.72
N ASP A 66 4.41 -28.19 -28.03
CA ASP A 66 4.11 -29.35 -28.87
C ASP A 66 4.03 -29.00 -30.37
N GLY A 67 4.36 -27.76 -30.74
CA GLY A 67 4.58 -27.32 -32.12
C GLY A 67 3.32 -26.88 -32.86
N HIS A 68 2.13 -26.95 -32.25
CA HIS A 68 0.94 -26.34 -32.83
C HIS A 68 0.90 -24.82 -32.57
N THR A 69 0.02 -24.13 -33.29
CA THR A 69 -0.18 -22.69 -33.15
C THR A 69 -1.59 -22.41 -32.67
N GLU A 70 -1.74 -21.66 -31.57
CA GLU A 70 -3.03 -21.24 -31.04
C GLU A 70 -3.30 -19.74 -31.28
N PRO A 71 -4.48 -19.38 -31.81
CA PRO A 71 -4.88 -17.99 -31.95
C PRO A 71 -5.37 -17.44 -30.60
N VAL A 72 -4.86 -16.27 -30.20
CA VAL A 72 -5.26 -15.52 -29.01
C VAL A 72 -5.71 -14.13 -29.43
N VAL A 73 -6.87 -13.72 -28.91
CA VAL A 73 -7.42 -12.38 -29.12
C VAL A 73 -6.96 -11.47 -27.99
N LEU A 74 -6.28 -10.37 -28.32
CA LEU A 74 -5.84 -9.36 -27.36
C LEU A 74 -6.50 -8.01 -27.63
N PRO A 75 -6.93 -7.28 -26.59
CA PRO A 75 -7.44 -5.94 -26.76
C PRO A 75 -6.36 -4.96 -27.25
N MET A 76 -6.77 -4.06 -28.14
CA MET A 76 -5.99 -2.90 -28.55
C MET A 76 -6.48 -1.70 -27.74
N ILE A 77 -5.76 -1.37 -26.68
CA ILE A 77 -6.12 -0.24 -25.81
C ILE A 77 -5.61 1.05 -26.46
N HIS A 78 -6.53 1.97 -26.75
CA HIS A 78 -6.22 3.29 -27.32
C HIS A 78 -5.98 4.34 -26.24
N SER A 79 -6.79 4.32 -25.17
CA SER A 79 -6.67 5.26 -24.06
C SER A 79 -7.22 4.69 -22.76
N CYS A 80 -6.88 5.31 -21.63
CA CYS A 80 -7.50 5.02 -20.34
C CYS A 80 -8.10 6.31 -19.78
N GLN A 81 -9.26 6.20 -19.13
CA GLN A 81 -9.92 7.30 -18.45
C GLN A 81 -10.28 6.89 -17.04
N CYS A 82 -9.96 7.75 -16.07
CA CYS A 82 -10.31 7.54 -14.67
C CYS A 82 -11.45 8.46 -14.31
N SER A 83 -12.44 7.91 -13.61
CA SER A 83 -13.58 8.64 -13.08
C SER A 83 -13.96 8.09 -11.71
N ALA A 84 -14.62 8.90 -10.89
CA ALA A 84 -15.13 8.46 -9.61
C ALA A 84 -15.98 7.19 -9.77
N CYS A 85 -15.66 6.16 -8.99
CA CYS A 85 -16.49 4.96 -8.93
C CYS A 85 -17.71 5.20 -8.01
N GLN A 86 -18.80 4.49 -8.29
CA GLN A 86 -19.99 4.45 -7.44
C GLN A 86 -19.83 3.47 -6.28
#